data_AF-A0A318Z9C0-F1
#
_entry.id   AF-A0A318Z9C0-F1
#
_cell.length_a   1.000
_cell.length_b   1.000
_cell.length_c   1.000
_cell.angle_alpha   90.00
_cell.angle_beta   90.00
_cell.angle_gamma   90.00
#
_symmetry.space_group_name_H-M   'P 1'
#
loop_
_entity.id
_entity.type
_entity.pdbx_description
1 polymer ?
#
loop_
_entity_poly.entity_id
_entity_poly.type
_entity_poly.pdbx_seq_one_letter_code
_entity_poly.pdbx_strand_id
1 'polypeptide(L)'
;MKSNLLHTIASLSLVTLSAADSPTNCLLASNSLGEYNACCSGQVEGISEIDGIQFEYFCDSWWDPQAPAPVNTASARECAQLCYWDGACTGSTWVSRNGHCYLTTSSEDLQKKSYPPYSEGYMALRQRIGLSPPESACAPWINAAVANETTECANRLKPIQDARDVLERENQAYNTSLRHIQKERDGLNEANRNLSTALSQLQRQTEVLNQTSQELNGTNLFYKKLLDGEIGMTSNWREWARCPGADGKEITVQGVTYRQFCNQRLYSPNGFPRDNVILGYEDCIASCNDLPWCRGINFWTKWTRACFRFDYEGTYPLPKNFSEQVIAITPV
;
A
#
# COMPACT_ATOMS: atom_id res chain seq x y z
N MET A 1 -57.33 71.75 55.22
CA MET A 1 -56.63 71.59 56.52
C MET A 1 -55.16 71.84 56.30
N LYS A 2 -54.57 72.64 57.19
CA LYS A 2 -53.18 73.10 57.21
C LYS A 2 -52.20 71.92 57.19
N SER A 3 -51.07 72.06 56.50
CA SER A 3 -49.79 71.93 57.19
C SER A 3 -48.65 72.59 56.41
N ASN A 4 -47.98 73.50 57.11
CA ASN A 4 -46.73 74.15 56.73
C ASN A 4 -45.57 73.15 56.89
N LEU A 5 -44.57 73.19 55.99
CA LEU A 5 -43.29 72.58 56.25
C LEU A 5 -42.17 73.60 56.01
N LEU A 6 -41.50 73.95 57.11
CA LEU A 6 -40.33 74.81 57.18
C LEU A 6 -39.18 74.25 56.34
N HIS A 7 -38.47 75.14 55.64
CA HIS A 7 -37.13 74.88 55.11
C HIS A 7 -36.08 75.48 56.04
N THR A 8 -35.30 74.62 56.67
CA THR A 8 -34.12 74.97 57.46
C THR A 8 -32.90 74.94 56.54
N ILE A 9 -32.27 76.09 56.31
CA ILE A 9 -31.02 76.23 55.57
C ILE A 9 -29.88 75.94 56.55
N ALA A 10 -29.18 74.82 56.35
CA ALA A 10 -27.94 74.49 57.04
C ALA A 10 -26.75 74.84 56.14
N SER A 11 -25.97 75.84 56.54
CA SER A 11 -24.74 76.27 55.88
C SER A 11 -23.61 75.30 56.20
N LEU A 12 -23.29 74.39 55.28
CA LEU A 12 -22.08 73.56 55.31
C LEU A 12 -20.90 74.36 54.75
N SER A 13 -19.91 74.65 55.59
CA SER A 13 -18.61 75.13 55.15
C SER A 13 -17.87 74.01 54.43
N LEU A 14 -17.80 74.07 53.09
CA LEU A 14 -16.93 73.21 52.28
C LEU A 14 -15.46 73.55 52.59
N VAL A 15 -14.82 72.75 53.42
CA VAL A 15 -13.37 72.59 53.39
C VAL A 15 -13.09 71.65 52.22
N THR A 16 -12.67 72.20 51.07
CA THR A 16 -12.16 71.40 49.97
C THR A 16 -10.79 70.85 50.37
N LEU A 17 -10.78 69.71 51.04
CA LEU A 17 -9.62 68.83 51.08
C LEU A 17 -9.46 68.30 49.66
N SER A 18 -8.58 68.92 48.88
CA SER A 18 -8.04 68.29 47.66
C SER A 18 -7.24 67.08 48.13
N ALA A 19 -7.90 65.91 48.20
CA ALA A 19 -7.19 64.65 48.10
C ALA A 19 -6.41 64.75 46.78
N ALA A 20 -5.09 64.88 46.86
CA ALA A 20 -4.26 64.56 45.72
C ALA A 20 -4.64 63.12 45.36
N ASP A 21 -5.28 62.93 44.22
CA ASP A 21 -5.49 61.61 43.64
C ASP A 21 -4.11 60.96 43.57
N SER A 22 -3.81 60.09 44.53
CA SER A 22 -2.65 59.24 44.46
C SER A 22 -2.73 58.56 43.09
N PRO A 23 -1.72 58.71 42.21
CA PRO A 23 -1.75 58.24 40.84
C PRO A 23 -1.81 56.71 40.85
N THR A 24 -3.01 56.18 41.02
CA THR A 24 -3.25 54.77 41.30
C THR A 24 -3.20 54.05 39.97
N ASN A 25 -2.04 53.45 39.71
CA ASN A 25 -1.79 52.41 38.71
C ASN A 25 -1.59 52.86 37.25
N CYS A 26 -0.61 53.75 37.04
CA CYS A 26 -0.17 54.12 35.69
C CYS A 26 0.41 52.94 34.86
N LEU A 27 0.88 51.86 35.51
CA LEU A 27 1.40 50.64 34.87
C LEU A 27 0.29 49.67 34.40
N LEU A 28 -0.99 50.06 34.42
CA LEU A 28 -2.09 49.22 33.90
C LEU A 28 -2.47 49.52 32.44
N ALA A 29 -1.90 50.56 31.83
CA ALA A 29 -2.17 50.86 30.42
C ALA A 29 -1.59 49.75 29.52
N SER A 30 -2.35 49.21 28.57
CA SER A 30 -1.94 48.02 27.80
C SER A 30 -0.90 48.26 26.69
N ASN A 31 -0.38 49.50 26.54
CA ASN A 31 0.39 49.90 25.37
C ASN A 31 1.71 50.58 25.79
N SER A 32 2.85 50.15 25.22
CA SER A 32 4.20 50.61 25.60
C SER A 32 4.37 52.14 25.65
N LEU A 33 4.08 52.86 24.57
CA LEU A 33 4.24 54.33 24.60
C LEU A 33 3.23 55.02 25.54
N GLY A 34 2.08 54.36 25.80
CA GLY A 34 1.04 54.87 26.67
C GLY A 34 1.39 54.76 28.15
N GLU A 35 2.00 53.64 28.57
CA GLU A 35 2.43 53.41 29.96
C GLU A 35 3.48 54.41 30.42
N TYR A 36 4.51 54.68 29.59
CA TYR A 36 5.53 55.65 29.93
C TYR A 36 4.92 57.03 30.19
N ASN A 37 4.11 57.51 29.24
CA ASN A 37 3.47 58.82 29.36
C ASN A 37 2.46 58.84 30.52
N ALA A 38 1.74 57.75 30.77
CA ALA A 38 0.80 57.67 31.89
C ALA A 38 1.50 57.80 33.25
N CYS A 39 2.71 57.25 33.40
CA CYS A 39 3.48 57.33 34.63
C CYS A 39 4.34 58.60 34.74
N CYS A 40 4.89 59.09 33.63
CA CYS A 40 5.96 60.07 33.62
C CYS A 40 5.54 61.47 33.12
N SER A 41 4.28 61.67 32.73
CA SER A 41 3.78 63.00 32.36
C SER A 41 3.58 63.88 33.61
N GLY A 42 4.63 64.59 34.01
CA GLY A 42 4.60 65.52 35.14
C GLY A 42 4.99 64.92 36.50
N GLN A 43 5.48 63.67 36.52
CA GLN A 43 6.01 63.00 37.70
C GLN A 43 7.38 62.40 37.38
N VAL A 44 8.32 62.50 38.33
CA VAL A 44 9.68 61.93 38.19
C VAL A 44 9.80 60.55 38.81
N GLU A 45 8.89 60.21 39.72
CA GLU A 45 8.83 58.91 40.40
C GLU A 45 7.43 58.70 41.01
N GLY A 46 7.12 57.45 41.32
CA GLY A 46 5.86 57.09 41.98
C GLY A 46 5.81 55.63 42.39
N ILE A 47 4.65 55.22 42.90
CA ILE A 47 4.36 53.83 43.26
C ILE A 47 3.18 53.36 42.42
N SER A 48 3.29 52.17 41.85
CA SER A 48 2.19 51.51 41.15
C SER A 48 2.01 50.10 41.70
N GLU A 49 0.77 49.64 41.76
CA GLU A 49 0.45 48.26 42.12
C GLU A 49 0.23 47.44 40.85
N ILE A 50 0.99 46.36 40.70
CA ILE A 50 0.80 45.38 39.63
C ILE A 50 0.46 44.08 40.32
N ASP A 51 -0.77 43.60 40.13
CA ASP A 51 -1.26 42.36 40.71
C ASP A 51 -0.88 42.31 42.21
N GLY A 52 -1.40 43.22 43.04
CA GLY A 52 -1.16 43.21 44.49
C GLY A 52 0.28 43.45 44.95
N ILE A 53 1.24 43.66 44.05
CA ILE A 53 2.64 43.91 44.34
C ILE A 53 2.94 45.38 44.07
N GLN A 54 3.49 46.07 45.06
CA GLN A 54 3.88 47.47 44.91
C GLN A 54 5.27 47.58 44.28
N PHE A 55 5.35 48.34 43.20
CA PHE A 55 6.58 48.73 42.55
C PHE A 55 6.80 50.22 42.69
N GLU A 56 7.99 50.60 43.12
CA GLU A 56 8.52 51.95 42.93
C GLU A 56 8.98 52.08 41.49
N TYR A 57 8.59 53.18 40.83
CA TYR A 57 9.08 53.52 39.51
C TYR A 57 9.76 54.89 39.51
N PHE A 58 10.76 55.05 38.66
CA PHE A 58 11.49 56.29 38.46
C PHE A 58 11.58 56.58 36.97
N CYS A 59 11.05 57.72 36.57
CA CYS A 59 11.07 58.21 35.21
C CYS A 59 12.44 58.76 34.85
N ASP A 60 12.76 58.74 33.55
CA ASP A 60 14.04 59.19 33.02
C ASP A 60 15.25 58.62 33.78
N SER A 61 15.15 57.34 34.18
CA SER A 61 16.10 56.69 35.06
C SER A 61 16.29 55.21 34.71
N TRP A 62 17.46 54.67 35.07
CA TRP A 62 17.75 53.25 34.95
C TRP A 62 18.56 52.74 36.15
N TRP A 63 18.54 51.43 36.35
CA TRP A 63 19.38 50.75 37.35
C TRP A 63 20.75 50.42 36.77
N ASP A 64 21.81 50.56 37.55
CA ASP A 64 23.17 50.12 37.24
C ASP A 64 23.69 49.24 38.39
N PRO A 65 24.35 48.09 38.12
CA PRO A 65 24.63 47.52 36.80
C PRO A 65 23.40 46.90 36.12
N GLN A 66 23.33 46.90 34.78
CA GLN A 66 22.30 46.18 34.02
C GLN A 66 22.81 44.83 33.51
N ALA A 67 21.90 43.87 33.32
CA ALA A 67 22.20 42.69 32.52
C ALA A 67 22.68 43.11 31.11
N PRO A 68 23.69 42.43 30.54
CA PRO A 68 24.29 42.81 29.26
C PRO A 68 23.34 42.64 28.07
N ALA A 69 22.31 41.79 28.20
CA ALA A 69 21.32 41.54 27.16
C ALA A 69 19.91 41.86 27.68
N PRO A 70 19.14 42.74 27.00
CA PRO A 70 17.75 42.97 27.36
C PRO A 70 16.86 41.80 26.92
N VAL A 71 15.74 41.64 27.63
CA VAL A 71 14.59 40.83 27.20
C VAL A 71 13.58 41.76 26.54
N ASN A 72 12.95 41.32 25.45
CA ASN A 72 11.86 42.09 24.85
C ASN A 72 10.59 41.93 25.67
N THR A 73 9.98 43.04 26.06
CA THR A 73 8.65 43.08 26.69
C THR A 73 7.75 44.05 25.92
N ALA A 74 6.46 43.73 25.88
CA ALA A 74 5.44 44.61 25.30
C ALA A 74 5.19 45.86 26.16
N SER A 75 5.60 45.84 27.43
CA SER A 75 5.16 46.83 28.42
C SER A 75 6.10 46.94 29.65
N ALA A 76 6.05 48.07 30.36
CA ALA A 76 6.72 48.33 31.63
C ALA A 76 6.19 47.41 32.74
N ARG A 77 4.88 47.12 32.71
CA ARG A 77 4.24 46.16 33.61
C ARG A 77 4.87 44.77 33.46
N GLU A 78 4.99 44.31 32.22
CA GLU A 78 5.61 43.01 31.93
C GLU A 78 7.08 42.99 32.38
N CYS A 79 7.82 44.09 32.17
CA CYS A 79 9.20 44.20 32.64
C CYS A 79 9.33 44.17 34.18
N ALA A 80 8.38 44.76 34.90
CA ALA A 80 8.32 44.68 36.37
C ALA A 80 7.97 43.24 36.84
N GLN A 81 7.02 42.58 36.18
CA GLN A 81 6.62 41.20 36.48
C GLN A 81 7.76 40.20 36.20
N LEU A 82 8.50 40.38 35.11
CA LEU A 82 9.69 39.56 34.81
C LEU A 82 10.72 39.65 35.94
N CYS A 83 10.99 40.86 36.45
CA CYS A 83 11.88 41.02 37.59
C CYS A 83 11.31 40.36 38.85
N TYR A 84 10.01 40.47 39.10
CA TYR A 84 9.40 39.82 40.26
C TYR A 84 9.48 38.29 40.22
N TRP A 85 9.32 37.68 39.04
CA TRP A 85 9.41 36.23 38.89
C TRP A 85 10.84 35.70 38.90
N ASP A 86 11.80 36.52 38.50
CA ASP A 86 13.21 36.22 38.68
C ASP A 86 13.60 36.52 40.13
N GLY A 87 13.64 35.48 40.98
CA GLY A 87 13.99 35.63 42.40
C GLY A 87 15.40 36.21 42.67
N ALA A 88 16.25 36.33 41.66
CA ALA A 88 17.54 37.02 41.76
C ALA A 88 17.47 38.50 41.36
N CYS A 89 16.37 38.96 40.76
CA CYS A 89 16.23 40.34 40.27
C CYS A 89 15.92 41.32 41.41
N THR A 90 16.70 42.39 41.47
CA THR A 90 16.64 43.45 42.47
C THR A 90 16.00 44.73 41.93
N GLY A 91 15.89 44.84 40.61
CA GLY A 91 15.21 45.91 39.89
C GLY A 91 15.28 45.70 38.38
N SER A 92 14.40 46.34 37.63
CA SER A 92 14.41 46.31 36.17
C SER A 92 14.37 47.71 35.56
N THR A 93 14.93 47.86 34.37
CA THR A 93 14.83 49.08 33.57
C THR A 93 14.07 48.76 32.30
N TRP A 94 12.97 49.46 32.07
CA TRP A 94 12.23 49.35 30.82
C TRP A 94 12.46 50.57 29.94
N VAL A 95 12.65 50.33 28.64
CA VAL A 95 12.90 51.38 27.64
C VAL A 95 11.71 51.44 26.68
N SER A 96 10.89 52.49 26.82
CA SER A 96 9.60 52.61 26.15
C SER A 96 9.70 52.65 24.62
N ARG A 97 10.83 53.17 24.08
CA ARG A 97 11.04 53.33 22.63
C ARG A 97 11.11 51.99 21.88
N ASN A 98 11.68 50.96 22.48
CA ASN A 98 11.92 49.66 21.84
C ASN A 98 11.38 48.46 22.63
N GLY A 99 10.76 48.69 23.80
CA GLY A 99 10.24 47.62 24.65
C GLY A 99 11.34 46.75 25.26
N HIS A 100 12.57 47.26 25.39
CA HIS A 100 13.63 46.49 26.03
C HIS A 100 13.51 46.54 27.55
N CYS A 101 13.64 45.38 28.18
CA CYS A 101 13.68 45.20 29.62
C CYS A 101 15.06 44.71 30.05
N TYR A 102 15.75 45.49 30.87
CA TYR A 102 17.04 45.14 31.46
C TYR A 102 16.84 44.76 32.92
N LEU A 103 17.09 43.50 33.27
CA LEU A 103 17.04 43.05 34.65
C LEU A 103 18.36 43.36 35.37
N THR A 104 18.29 43.68 36.65
CA THR A 104 19.43 43.87 37.53
C THR A 104 19.36 42.85 38.65
N THR A 105 20.45 42.13 38.92
CA THR A 105 20.49 41.06 39.94
C THR A 105 21.38 41.38 41.14
N SER A 106 22.18 42.44 41.07
CA SER A 106 23.02 42.88 42.19
C SER A 106 22.23 43.82 43.10
N SER A 107 22.10 43.49 44.39
CA SER A 107 21.44 44.35 45.38
C SER A 107 22.41 45.31 46.07
N GLU A 108 23.66 44.89 46.28
CA GLU A 108 24.65 45.61 47.09
C GLU A 108 25.14 46.90 46.41
N ASP A 109 25.12 46.94 45.07
CA ASP A 109 25.61 48.06 44.25
C ASP A 109 24.52 48.71 43.40
N LEU A 110 23.24 48.45 43.67
CA LEU A 110 22.13 48.94 42.86
C LEU A 110 22.06 50.48 42.92
N GLN A 111 22.47 51.15 41.86
CA GLN A 111 22.43 52.61 41.75
C GLN A 111 21.40 53.03 40.71
N LYS A 112 20.51 53.95 41.10
CA LYS A 112 19.67 54.68 40.15
C LYS A 112 20.54 55.71 39.44
N LYS A 113 20.64 55.61 38.11
CA LYS A 113 21.28 56.63 37.27
C LYS A 113 20.24 57.37 36.45
N SER A 114 20.47 58.66 36.25
CA SER A 114 19.67 59.53 35.40
C SER A 114 20.63 60.47 34.64
N TYR A 115 20.47 60.59 33.33
CA TYR A 115 21.29 61.48 32.51
C TYR A 115 20.42 62.18 31.45
N PRO A 116 20.10 63.48 31.64
CA PRO A 116 19.03 64.17 30.92
C PRO A 116 19.00 64.03 29.39
N PRO A 117 20.11 63.98 28.64
CA PRO A 117 20.02 63.84 27.18
C PRO A 117 19.88 62.39 26.68
N TYR A 118 19.99 61.37 27.53
CA TYR A 118 19.91 59.95 27.12
C TYR A 118 18.87 59.13 27.89
N SER A 119 18.26 59.70 28.93
CA SER A 119 17.33 58.98 29.78
C SER A 119 15.86 59.07 29.35
N GLU A 120 15.54 59.89 28.34
CA GLU A 120 14.16 60.02 27.87
C GLU A 120 13.59 58.66 27.44
N GLY A 121 12.49 58.25 28.08
CA GLY A 121 11.82 56.99 27.80
C GLY A 121 12.32 55.79 28.62
N TYR A 122 13.23 56.02 29.58
CA TYR A 122 13.69 54.99 30.52
C TYR A 122 12.88 55.03 31.80
N MET A 123 12.47 53.85 32.28
CA MET A 123 11.77 53.69 33.55
C MET A 123 12.46 52.63 34.41
N ALA A 124 13.04 53.05 35.53
CA ALA A 124 13.60 52.14 36.52
C ALA A 124 12.48 51.67 37.46
N LEU A 125 12.31 50.37 37.61
CA LEU A 125 11.25 49.70 38.35
C LEU A 125 11.87 48.84 39.45
N ARG A 126 11.34 48.88 40.67
CA ARG A 126 11.81 48.04 41.77
C ARG A 126 10.66 47.65 42.68
N GLN A 127 10.57 46.37 43.03
CA GLN A 127 9.60 45.90 44.02
C GLN A 127 9.88 46.52 45.39
N ARG A 128 8.83 46.96 46.10
CA ARG A 128 8.97 47.34 47.51
C ARG A 128 9.11 46.10 48.38
N ILE A 129 10.32 45.85 48.86
CA ILE A 129 10.61 44.75 49.79
C ILE A 129 9.83 44.98 51.09
N GLY A 130 9.09 43.97 51.55
CA GLY A 130 8.31 44.01 52.80
C GLY A 130 6.79 44.02 52.64
N LEU A 131 6.29 44.04 51.40
CA LEU A 131 4.86 43.87 51.11
C LEU A 131 4.67 42.57 50.33
N SER A 132 4.52 41.47 51.07
CA SER A 132 3.98 40.24 50.48
C SER A 132 2.59 40.56 49.91
N PRO A 133 2.23 40.02 48.73
CA PRO A 133 0.85 40.08 48.27
C PRO A 133 -0.09 39.66 49.40
N PRO A 134 -1.24 40.32 49.59
CA PRO A 134 -2.21 39.83 50.56
C PRO A 134 -2.55 38.38 50.22
N GLU A 135 -2.58 37.51 51.22
CA GLU A 135 -2.79 36.06 51.05
C GLU A 135 -4.07 35.75 50.22
N SER A 136 -5.06 36.65 50.30
CA SER A 136 -6.31 36.60 49.53
C SER A 136 -6.14 36.76 48.01
N ALA A 137 -5.03 37.31 47.51
CA ALA A 137 -4.77 37.52 46.09
C ALA A 137 -4.14 36.29 45.40
N CYS A 138 -3.51 35.40 46.18
CA CYS A 138 -2.81 34.23 45.65
C CYS A 138 -3.77 33.23 44.96
N ALA A 139 -4.89 32.90 45.60
CA ALA A 139 -5.84 31.93 45.06
C ALA A 139 -6.48 32.37 43.72
N PRO A 140 -6.98 33.61 43.55
CA PRO A 140 -7.45 34.10 42.26
C PRO A 140 -6.40 34.04 41.14
N TRP A 141 -5.13 34.35 41.42
CA TRP A 141 -4.08 34.30 40.39
C TRP A 141 -3.73 32.89 39.97
N ILE A 142 -3.61 31.97 40.93
CA ILE A 142 -3.39 30.56 40.62
C ILE A 142 -4.54 30.05 39.74
N ASN A 143 -5.79 30.35 40.11
CA ASN A 143 -6.95 29.93 39.32
C ASN A 143 -6.95 30.56 37.91
N ALA A 144 -6.58 31.83 37.78
CA ALA A 144 -6.49 32.51 36.49
C ALA A 144 -5.37 31.93 35.61
N ALA A 145 -4.19 31.67 36.18
CA ALA A 145 -3.08 31.04 35.49
C ALA A 145 -3.45 29.64 35.01
N VAL A 146 -4.03 28.81 35.88
CA VAL A 146 -4.48 27.45 35.53
C VAL A 146 -5.54 27.49 34.42
N ALA A 147 -6.50 28.42 34.48
CA ALA A 147 -7.52 28.57 33.45
C ALA A 147 -6.93 29.00 32.10
N ASN A 148 -5.96 29.93 32.12
CA ASN A 148 -5.28 30.40 30.92
C ASN A 148 -4.44 29.28 30.28
N GLU A 149 -3.62 28.58 31.08
CA GLU A 149 -2.81 27.46 30.60
C GLU A 149 -3.66 26.30 30.09
N THR A 150 -4.78 25.99 30.75
CA THR A 150 -5.73 24.96 30.29
C THR A 150 -6.32 25.33 28.92
N THR A 151 -6.69 26.60 28.74
CA THR A 151 -7.23 27.11 27.48
C THR A 151 -6.17 27.07 26.37
N GLU A 152 -4.95 27.52 26.67
CA GLU A 152 -3.83 27.47 25.72
C GLU A 152 -3.49 26.03 25.32
N CYS A 153 -3.44 25.12 26.29
CA CYS A 153 -3.22 23.69 26.05
C CYS A 153 -4.30 23.10 25.14
N ALA A 154 -5.58 23.37 25.42
CA ALA A 154 -6.69 22.92 24.58
C ALA A 154 -6.60 23.47 23.15
N ASN A 155 -6.24 24.75 23.00
CA ASN A 155 -6.05 25.39 21.70
C ASN A 155 -4.87 24.78 20.92
N ARG A 156 -3.79 24.39 21.61
CA ARG A 156 -2.64 23.71 20.99
C ARG A 156 -2.92 22.24 20.66
N LEU A 157 -3.76 21.56 21.44
CA LEU A 157 -4.09 20.16 21.25
C LEU A 157 -5.07 19.95 20.08
N LYS A 158 -6.02 20.87 19.90
CA LYS A 158 -7.04 20.79 18.83
C LYS A 158 -6.47 20.57 17.42
N PRO A 159 -5.52 21.36 16.90
CA PRO A 159 -4.99 21.13 15.55
C PRO A 159 -4.24 19.79 15.42
N ILE A 160 -3.66 19.27 16.50
CA ILE A 160 -3.00 17.95 16.50
C ILE A 160 -4.05 16.84 16.38
N GLN A 161 -5.17 16.96 17.10
CA GLN A 161 -6.30 16.03 17.00
C GLN A 161 -6.92 16.07 15.60
N ASP A 162 -7.18 17.27 15.07
CA ASP A 162 -7.72 17.45 13.72
C ASP A 162 -6.79 16.83 12.66
N ALA A 163 -5.47 17.02 12.79
CA ALA A 163 -4.48 16.43 11.89
C ALA A 163 -4.45 14.89 11.99
N ARG A 164 -4.54 14.33 13.20
CA ARG A 164 -4.63 12.87 13.40
C ARG A 164 -5.87 12.30 12.70
N ASP A 165 -7.02 12.94 12.86
CA ASP A 165 -8.29 12.47 12.29
C ASP A 165 -8.29 12.59 10.75
N VAL A 166 -7.59 13.58 10.17
CA VAL A 166 -7.34 13.65 8.73
C VAL A 166 -6.49 12.47 8.26
N LEU A 167 -5.35 12.22 8.91
CA LEU A 167 -4.46 11.10 8.56
C LEU A 167 -5.16 9.75 8.67
N GLU A 168 -6.02 9.55 9.68
CA GLU A 168 -6.77 8.31 9.83
C GLU A 168 -7.75 8.09 8.66
N ARG A 169 -8.46 9.15 8.23
CA ARG A 169 -9.34 9.08 7.05
C ARG A 169 -8.57 8.80 5.76
N GLU A 170 -7.42 9.44 5.55
CA GLU A 170 -6.57 9.19 4.39
C GLU A 170 -6.05 7.74 4.38
N ASN A 171 -5.63 7.21 5.53
CA ASN A 171 -5.20 5.83 5.66
C ASN A 171 -6.34 4.85 5.36
N GLN A 172 -7.56 5.13 5.81
CA GLN A 172 -8.74 4.31 5.47
C GLN A 172 -9.05 4.34 3.95
N ALA A 173 -8.95 5.51 3.32
CA ALA A 173 -9.12 5.66 1.87
C ALA A 173 -8.04 4.89 1.09
N TYR A 174 -6.79 4.99 1.53
CA TYR A 174 -5.65 4.27 0.95
C TYR A 174 -5.85 2.75 1.04
N ASN A 175 -6.24 2.23 2.21
CA ASN A 175 -6.52 0.80 2.39
C ASN A 175 -7.67 0.31 1.51
N THR A 176 -8.68 1.15 1.28
CA THR A 176 -9.78 0.83 0.36
C THR A 176 -9.30 0.75 -1.09
N SER A 177 -8.48 1.72 -1.52
CA SER A 177 -7.86 1.71 -2.85
C SER A 177 -6.97 0.47 -3.05
N LEU A 178 -6.17 0.11 -2.04
CA LEU A 178 -5.31 -1.07 -2.09
C LEU A 178 -6.12 -2.37 -2.29
N ARG A 179 -7.25 -2.53 -1.59
CA ARG A 179 -8.15 -3.68 -1.78
C ARG A 179 -8.73 -3.72 -3.19
N HIS A 180 -9.05 -2.56 -3.78
CA HIS A 180 -9.54 -2.50 -5.16
C HIS A 180 -8.47 -2.96 -6.15
N ILE A 181 -7.25 -2.44 -6.04
CA ILE A 181 -6.10 -2.83 -6.88
C ILE A 181 -5.82 -4.34 -6.75
N GLN A 182 -5.89 -4.89 -5.53
CA GLN A 182 -5.73 -6.33 -5.32
C GLN A 182 -6.80 -7.15 -6.05
N LYS A 183 -8.07 -6.72 -5.98
CA LYS A 183 -9.17 -7.37 -6.69
C LYS A 183 -8.98 -7.33 -8.22
N GLU A 184 -8.54 -6.20 -8.77
CA GLU A 184 -8.23 -6.07 -10.19
C GLU A 184 -7.08 -6.99 -10.61
N ARG A 185 -5.98 -7.00 -9.84
CA ARG A 185 -4.84 -7.88 -10.07
C ARG A 185 -5.27 -9.35 -10.06
N ASP A 186 -6.10 -9.75 -9.11
CA ASP A 186 -6.56 -11.13 -8.98
C ASP A 186 -7.47 -11.51 -10.16
N GLY A 187 -8.32 -10.58 -10.64
CA GLY A 187 -9.10 -10.75 -11.86
C GLY A 187 -8.25 -10.88 -13.13
N LEU A 188 -7.18 -10.10 -13.25
CA LEU A 188 -6.22 -10.22 -14.36
C LEU A 188 -5.47 -11.55 -14.33
N ASN A 189 -5.09 -12.02 -13.14
CA ASN A 189 -4.44 -13.32 -12.96
C ASN A 189 -5.36 -14.47 -13.39
N GLU A 190 -6.65 -14.40 -13.05
CA GLU A 190 -7.65 -15.37 -13.50
C GLU A 190 -7.82 -15.34 -15.01
N ALA A 191 -7.96 -14.15 -15.61
CA ALA A 191 -8.04 -13.99 -17.06
C ALA A 191 -6.81 -14.57 -17.78
N ASN A 192 -5.61 -14.36 -17.23
CA ASN A 192 -4.37 -14.90 -17.79
C ASN A 192 -4.32 -16.44 -17.72
N ARG A 193 -4.80 -17.05 -16.63
CA ARG A 193 -4.93 -18.52 -16.53
C ARG A 193 -5.91 -19.08 -17.56
N ASN A 194 -7.04 -18.40 -17.77
CA ASN A 194 -8.03 -18.78 -18.77
C ASN A 194 -7.43 -18.69 -20.18
N LEU A 195 -6.70 -17.61 -20.48
CA LEU A 195 -6.00 -17.44 -21.75
C LEU A 195 -4.95 -18.53 -21.99
N SER A 196 -4.13 -18.83 -20.98
CA SER A 196 -3.13 -19.92 -21.06
C SER A 196 -3.77 -21.28 -21.34
N THR A 197 -4.94 -21.53 -20.76
CA THR A 197 -5.71 -22.76 -21.00
C THR A 197 -6.22 -22.81 -22.45
N ALA A 198 -6.80 -21.72 -22.94
CA ALA A 198 -7.27 -21.61 -24.32
C ALA A 198 -6.12 -21.78 -25.33
N LEU A 199 -4.96 -21.18 -25.07
CA LEU A 199 -3.76 -21.36 -25.90
C LEU A 199 -3.31 -22.83 -25.95
N SER A 200 -3.31 -23.52 -24.82
CA SER A 200 -2.96 -24.95 -24.75
C SER A 200 -3.95 -25.81 -25.55
N GLN A 201 -5.24 -25.46 -25.54
CA GLN A 201 -6.25 -26.15 -26.34
C GLN A 201 -6.05 -25.93 -27.85
N LEU A 202 -5.77 -24.69 -28.26
CA LEU A 202 -5.48 -24.37 -29.66
C LEU A 202 -4.24 -25.10 -30.16
N GLN A 203 -3.17 -25.16 -29.36
CA GLN A 203 -1.96 -25.92 -29.71
C GLN A 203 -2.26 -27.40 -29.96
N ARG A 204 -3.10 -28.03 -29.12
CA ARG A 204 -3.53 -29.42 -29.34
C ARG A 204 -4.34 -29.58 -30.62
N GLN A 205 -5.24 -28.64 -30.93
CA GLN A 205 -6.00 -28.67 -32.18
C GLN A 205 -5.09 -28.55 -33.39
N THR A 206 -4.09 -27.67 -33.35
CA THR A 206 -3.07 -27.55 -34.40
C THR A 206 -2.31 -28.86 -34.60
N GLU A 207 -1.92 -29.54 -33.52
CA GLU A 207 -1.22 -30.83 -33.60
C GLU A 207 -2.10 -31.92 -34.25
N VAL A 208 -3.37 -32.02 -33.84
CA VAL A 208 -4.32 -32.96 -34.46
C VAL A 208 -4.48 -32.68 -35.96
N LEU A 209 -4.65 -31.41 -36.35
CA LEU A 209 -4.77 -31.03 -37.75
C LEU A 209 -3.52 -31.38 -38.56
N ASN A 210 -2.33 -31.18 -37.99
CA ASN A 210 -1.07 -31.56 -38.63
C ASN A 210 -0.98 -33.07 -38.84
N GLN A 211 -1.36 -33.87 -37.84
CA GLN A 211 -1.39 -35.34 -37.94
C GLN A 211 -2.37 -35.80 -39.01
N THR A 212 -3.60 -35.28 -39.01
CA THR A 212 -4.60 -35.59 -40.05
C THR A 212 -4.12 -35.21 -41.45
N SER A 213 -3.43 -34.07 -41.60
CA SER A 213 -2.84 -33.67 -42.88
C SER A 213 -1.78 -34.66 -43.37
N GLN A 214 -0.93 -35.16 -42.47
CA GLN A 214 0.07 -36.19 -42.80
C GLN A 214 -0.59 -37.50 -43.25
N GLU A 215 -1.63 -37.95 -42.56
CA GLU A 215 -2.41 -39.14 -42.93
C GLU A 215 -3.07 -39.00 -44.31
N LEU A 216 -3.68 -37.85 -44.60
CA LEU A 216 -4.25 -37.55 -45.91
C LEU A 216 -3.19 -37.54 -47.01
N ASN A 217 -2.00 -36.97 -46.75
CA ASN A 217 -0.90 -36.97 -47.70
C ASN A 217 -0.41 -38.39 -48.00
N GLY A 218 -0.27 -39.23 -46.97
CA GLY A 218 0.08 -40.66 -47.15
C GLY A 218 -0.97 -41.40 -47.98
N THR A 219 -2.25 -41.16 -47.71
CA THR A 219 -3.37 -41.74 -48.44
C THR A 219 -3.39 -41.31 -49.92
N ASN A 220 -3.18 -40.02 -50.18
CA ASN A 220 -3.09 -39.49 -51.55
C ASN A 220 -1.92 -40.10 -52.33
N LEU A 221 -0.76 -40.28 -51.68
CA LEU A 221 0.40 -40.91 -52.30
C LEU A 221 0.13 -42.38 -52.66
N PHE A 222 -0.57 -43.11 -51.79
CA PHE A 222 -0.98 -44.49 -52.06
C PHE A 222 -1.89 -44.58 -53.29
N TYR A 223 -2.95 -43.76 -53.35
CA TYR A 223 -3.85 -43.75 -54.50
C TYR A 223 -3.16 -43.33 -55.79
N LYS A 224 -2.21 -42.40 -55.72
CA LYS A 224 -1.41 -42.01 -56.87
C LYS A 224 -0.61 -43.19 -57.43
N LYS A 225 0.13 -43.91 -56.58
CA LYS A 225 0.89 -45.12 -56.99
C LYS A 225 0.00 -46.22 -57.56
N LEU A 226 -1.21 -46.36 -57.03
CA LEU A 226 -2.20 -47.31 -57.55
C LEU A 226 -2.66 -46.92 -58.96
N LEU A 227 -2.98 -45.63 -59.19
CA LEU A 227 -3.41 -45.12 -60.50
C LEU A 227 -2.30 -45.14 -61.54
N ASP A 228 -1.06 -44.89 -61.13
CA ASP A 228 0.12 -44.90 -62.01
C ASP A 228 0.54 -46.34 -62.40
N GLY A 229 -0.15 -47.38 -61.89
CA GLY A 229 0.11 -48.78 -62.23
C GLY A 229 1.39 -49.35 -61.61
N GLU A 230 2.06 -48.60 -60.73
CA GLU A 230 3.26 -49.04 -60.01
C GLU A 230 2.96 -50.19 -59.05
N ILE A 231 1.74 -50.22 -58.50
CA ILE A 231 1.22 -51.36 -57.72
C ILE A 231 0.49 -52.30 -58.69
N GLY A 232 1.25 -53.13 -59.40
CA GLY A 232 0.71 -54.09 -60.36
C GLY A 232 -0.31 -55.03 -59.72
N MET A 233 -1.56 -55.01 -60.18
CA MET A 233 -2.55 -56.03 -59.86
C MET A 233 -2.22 -57.35 -60.59
N THR A 234 -1.10 -57.99 -60.27
CA THR A 234 -0.80 -59.32 -60.79
C THR A 234 -1.78 -60.33 -60.18
N SER A 235 -2.35 -61.20 -61.01
CA SER A 235 -3.41 -62.13 -60.63
C SER A 235 -2.95 -63.13 -59.57
N ASN A 236 -3.66 -63.14 -58.44
CA ASN A 236 -3.36 -63.73 -57.12
C ASN A 236 -3.22 -65.27 -57.08
N TRP A 237 -3.21 -65.93 -58.24
CA TRP A 237 -3.13 -67.38 -58.30
C TRP A 237 -1.70 -67.89 -58.08
N ARG A 238 -0.68 -67.07 -58.37
CA ARG A 238 0.73 -67.48 -58.26
C ARG A 238 1.16 -67.64 -56.80
N GLU A 239 0.65 -66.80 -55.92
CA GLU A 239 0.95 -66.84 -54.48
C GLU A 239 0.31 -68.06 -53.85
N TRP A 240 -0.94 -68.37 -54.21
CA TRP A 240 -1.59 -69.60 -53.76
C TRP A 240 -0.98 -70.85 -54.37
N ALA A 241 -0.48 -70.81 -55.61
CA ALA A 241 0.15 -71.97 -56.24
C ALA A 241 1.38 -72.50 -55.48
N ARG A 242 1.96 -71.71 -54.56
CA ARG A 242 3.02 -72.15 -53.64
C ARG A 242 2.49 -73.08 -52.53
N CYS A 243 1.20 -73.00 -52.20
CA CYS A 243 0.51 -74.00 -51.39
C CYS A 243 0.05 -75.17 -52.29
N PRO A 244 0.21 -76.44 -51.87
CA PRO A 244 0.52 -76.94 -50.52
C PRO A 244 2.02 -77.10 -50.20
N GLY A 245 2.93 -76.93 -51.17
CA GLY A 245 4.36 -77.21 -50.97
C GLY A 245 5.09 -76.32 -49.95
N ALA A 246 4.48 -75.23 -49.53
CA ALA A 246 4.97 -74.28 -48.53
C ALA A 246 4.33 -74.44 -47.13
N ASP A 247 3.42 -75.40 -46.93
CA ASP A 247 2.78 -75.59 -45.62
C ASP A 247 3.80 -75.99 -44.54
N GLY A 248 3.76 -75.28 -43.41
CA GLY A 248 4.69 -75.45 -42.29
C GLY A 248 6.11 -74.95 -42.55
N LYS A 249 6.41 -74.39 -43.73
CA LYS A 249 7.75 -73.90 -44.07
C LYS A 249 7.97 -72.47 -43.59
N GLU A 250 9.24 -72.17 -43.37
CA GLU A 250 9.68 -70.83 -43.00
C GLU A 250 9.97 -69.99 -44.26
N ILE A 251 9.56 -68.73 -44.22
CA ILE A 251 9.79 -67.73 -45.26
C ILE A 251 10.38 -66.48 -44.60
N THR A 252 11.29 -65.79 -45.27
CA THR A 252 11.87 -64.55 -44.75
C THR A 252 11.42 -63.38 -45.62
N VAL A 253 10.76 -62.39 -45.00
CA VAL A 253 10.30 -61.16 -45.65
C VAL A 253 10.86 -59.98 -44.88
N GLN A 254 11.58 -59.09 -45.57
CA GLN A 254 12.26 -57.93 -44.98
C GLN A 254 13.15 -58.27 -43.76
N GLY A 255 13.79 -59.43 -43.77
CA GLY A 255 14.70 -59.86 -42.70
C GLY A 255 14.02 -60.48 -41.48
N VAL A 256 12.68 -60.59 -41.45
CA VAL A 256 11.95 -61.32 -40.42
C VAL A 256 11.51 -62.67 -40.98
N THR A 257 11.75 -63.73 -40.21
CA THR A 257 11.35 -65.10 -40.56
C THR A 257 9.97 -65.40 -40.00
N TYR A 258 9.14 -66.01 -40.84
CA TYR A 258 7.78 -66.40 -40.50
C TYR A 258 7.55 -67.84 -40.87
N ARG A 259 6.61 -68.49 -40.17
CA ARG A 259 6.09 -69.81 -40.54
C ARG A 259 4.79 -69.64 -41.30
N GLN A 260 4.72 -70.24 -42.47
CA GLN A 260 3.55 -70.21 -43.34
C GLN A 260 2.68 -71.47 -43.13
N PHE A 261 1.37 -71.27 -43.03
CA PHE A 261 0.37 -72.33 -42.90
C PHE A 261 -0.69 -72.19 -44.00
N CYS A 262 -0.78 -73.19 -44.86
CA CYS A 262 -1.71 -73.23 -45.98
C CYS A 262 -3.06 -73.83 -45.57
N ASN A 263 -4.17 -73.22 -45.98
CA ASN A 263 -5.54 -73.61 -45.58
C ASN A 263 -5.75 -73.62 -44.05
N GLN A 264 -4.98 -72.81 -43.34
CA GLN A 264 -5.17 -72.54 -41.93
C GLN A 264 -5.48 -71.07 -41.75
N ARG A 265 -6.23 -70.75 -40.70
CA ARG A 265 -6.43 -69.36 -40.28
C ARG A 265 -5.89 -69.18 -38.89
N LEU A 266 -5.34 -68.00 -38.63
CA LEU A 266 -5.22 -67.47 -37.29
C LEU A 266 -6.59 -67.10 -36.75
N TYR A 267 -6.75 -67.31 -35.46
CA TYR A 267 -7.99 -67.06 -34.73
C TYR A 267 -7.69 -66.21 -33.51
N SER A 268 -8.29 -65.03 -33.38
CA SER A 268 -8.32 -64.31 -32.10
C SER A 268 -9.40 -64.93 -31.19
N PRO A 269 -9.25 -64.95 -29.85
CA PRO A 269 -10.29 -65.40 -28.92
C PRO A 269 -11.67 -64.75 -29.16
N ASN A 270 -11.69 -63.53 -29.69
CA ASN A 270 -12.92 -62.80 -30.00
C ASN A 270 -13.47 -63.09 -31.42
N GLY A 271 -12.81 -63.94 -32.20
CA GLY A 271 -13.23 -64.35 -33.54
C GLY A 271 -12.99 -63.34 -34.66
N PHE A 272 -12.45 -62.16 -34.35
CA PHE A 272 -12.23 -61.09 -35.32
C PHE A 272 -10.75 -60.68 -35.40
N PRO A 273 -10.26 -60.31 -36.60
CA PRO A 273 -8.98 -59.66 -36.74
C PRO A 273 -9.02 -58.28 -36.07
N ARG A 274 -7.85 -57.78 -35.66
CA ARG A 274 -7.78 -56.44 -35.05
C ARG A 274 -8.04 -55.35 -36.08
N ASP A 275 -7.60 -55.56 -37.31
CA ASP A 275 -7.94 -54.74 -38.47
C ASP A 275 -7.83 -55.54 -39.78
N ASN A 276 -8.22 -54.92 -40.89
CA ASN A 276 -8.07 -55.46 -42.22
C ASN A 276 -7.64 -54.37 -43.20
N VAL A 277 -6.65 -54.67 -44.03
CA VAL A 277 -6.16 -53.79 -45.09
C VAL A 277 -6.07 -54.56 -46.40
N ILE A 278 -6.10 -53.85 -47.53
CA ILE A 278 -5.93 -54.46 -48.86
C ILE A 278 -4.48 -54.27 -49.26
N LEU A 279 -3.68 -55.34 -49.18
CA LEU A 279 -2.24 -55.32 -49.46
C LEU A 279 -1.86 -56.42 -50.45
N GLY A 280 -0.69 -56.30 -51.07
CA GLY A 280 -0.04 -57.43 -51.74
C GLY A 280 0.36 -58.52 -50.73
N TYR A 281 0.70 -59.72 -51.21
CA TYR A 281 1.06 -60.84 -50.32
C TYR A 281 2.28 -60.53 -49.44
N GLU A 282 3.38 -60.07 -50.04
CA GLU A 282 4.61 -59.73 -49.31
C GLU A 282 4.42 -58.51 -48.41
N ASP A 283 3.71 -57.48 -48.89
CA ASP A 283 3.36 -56.30 -48.08
C ASP A 283 2.47 -56.68 -46.89
N CYS A 284 1.55 -57.62 -47.07
CA CYS A 284 0.72 -58.13 -45.97
C CYS A 284 1.58 -58.79 -44.89
N ILE A 285 2.54 -59.63 -45.27
CA ILE A 285 3.48 -60.26 -44.33
C ILE A 285 4.29 -59.19 -43.60
N ALA A 286 4.92 -58.30 -44.37
CA ALA A 286 5.76 -57.24 -43.83
C ALA A 286 5.00 -56.30 -42.89
N SER A 287 3.72 -56.02 -43.17
CA SER A 287 2.91 -55.12 -42.35
C SER A 287 2.73 -55.57 -40.90
N CYS A 288 2.98 -56.85 -40.60
CA CYS A 288 2.97 -57.36 -39.24
C CYS A 288 4.19 -56.88 -38.43
N ASN A 289 5.33 -56.61 -39.08
CA ASN A 289 6.54 -56.11 -38.40
C ASN A 289 6.41 -54.67 -37.91
N ASP A 290 5.67 -53.85 -38.66
CA ASP A 290 5.49 -52.43 -38.34
C ASP A 290 4.52 -52.22 -37.17
N LEU A 291 3.87 -53.29 -36.70
CA LEU A 291 2.83 -53.25 -35.70
C LEU A 291 3.26 -54.05 -34.47
N PRO A 292 3.63 -53.40 -33.36
CA PRO A 292 4.12 -54.08 -32.14
C PRO A 292 3.16 -55.11 -31.55
N TRP A 293 1.89 -55.04 -31.93
CA TRP A 293 0.84 -55.93 -31.47
C TRP A 293 0.57 -57.11 -32.41
N CYS A 294 1.09 -57.09 -33.64
CA CYS A 294 0.78 -58.11 -34.62
C CYS A 294 1.56 -59.39 -34.31
N ARG A 295 0.82 -60.47 -34.15
CA ARG A 295 1.31 -61.83 -33.88
C ARG A 295 1.14 -62.76 -35.07
N GLY A 296 0.40 -62.31 -36.08
CA GLY A 296 0.33 -62.98 -37.36
C GLY A 296 -0.77 -62.43 -38.23
N ILE A 297 -0.85 -62.96 -39.44
CA ILE A 297 -1.79 -62.52 -40.47
C ILE A 297 -2.56 -63.68 -41.09
N ASN A 298 -3.74 -63.37 -41.63
CA ASN A 298 -4.40 -64.19 -42.64
C ASN A 298 -4.43 -63.41 -43.96
N PHE A 299 -3.83 -63.97 -45.01
CA PHE A 299 -3.92 -63.44 -46.36
C PHE A 299 -4.95 -64.21 -47.18
N TRP A 300 -5.97 -63.50 -47.68
CA TRP A 300 -7.08 -64.08 -48.42
C TRP A 300 -6.91 -63.85 -49.92
N THR A 301 -6.51 -64.90 -50.65
CA THR A 301 -6.05 -64.77 -52.05
C THR A 301 -7.21 -64.58 -53.05
N LYS A 302 -8.41 -65.10 -52.76
CA LYS A 302 -9.45 -65.33 -53.76
C LYS A 302 -10.33 -64.11 -54.08
N TRP A 303 -10.66 -63.25 -53.11
CA TRP A 303 -11.70 -62.23 -53.31
C TRP A 303 -11.32 -60.80 -52.96
N THR A 304 -10.54 -60.59 -51.90
CA THR A 304 -10.40 -59.25 -51.31
C THR A 304 -8.96 -58.77 -51.19
N ARG A 305 -7.96 -59.65 -51.40
CA ARG A 305 -6.57 -59.41 -50.96
C ARG A 305 -6.52 -58.88 -49.53
N ALA A 306 -7.50 -59.27 -48.72
CA ALA A 306 -7.62 -58.80 -47.37
C ALA A 306 -6.47 -59.42 -46.58
N CYS A 307 -5.64 -58.53 -46.05
CA CYS A 307 -4.67 -58.81 -45.04
C CYS A 307 -5.33 -58.56 -43.69
N PHE A 308 -5.68 -59.65 -43.01
CA PHE A 308 -6.26 -59.59 -41.68
C PHE A 308 -5.15 -59.79 -40.66
N ARG A 309 -4.97 -58.85 -39.74
CA ARG A 309 -3.87 -58.90 -38.76
C ARG A 309 -4.43 -59.24 -37.38
N PHE A 310 -3.72 -60.11 -36.67
CA PHE A 310 -4.15 -60.69 -35.40
C PHE A 310 -3.12 -60.40 -34.31
N ASP A 311 -3.58 -60.29 -33.08
CA ASP A 311 -2.78 -60.13 -31.86
C ASP A 311 -2.59 -61.44 -31.09
N TYR A 312 -2.90 -62.58 -31.72
CA TYR A 312 -2.88 -63.91 -31.12
C TYR A 312 -2.30 -64.99 -32.06
N GLU A 313 -1.59 -65.98 -31.50
CA GLU A 313 -0.74 -66.95 -32.22
C GLU A 313 -1.36 -68.35 -32.46
N GLY A 314 -2.67 -68.54 -32.25
CA GLY A 314 -3.31 -69.83 -32.51
C GLY A 314 -3.73 -70.02 -33.97
N THR A 315 -3.28 -71.11 -34.59
CA THR A 315 -3.80 -71.57 -35.89
C THR A 315 -4.92 -72.59 -35.69
N TYR A 316 -5.93 -72.53 -36.56
CA TYR A 316 -6.97 -73.55 -36.65
C TYR A 316 -7.08 -74.05 -38.10
N PRO A 317 -7.13 -75.38 -38.31
CA PRO A 317 -7.37 -75.93 -39.64
C PRO A 317 -8.76 -75.53 -40.13
N LEU A 318 -8.84 -75.07 -41.38
CA LEU A 318 -10.14 -74.80 -42.00
C LEU A 318 -10.79 -76.13 -42.44
N PRO A 319 -12.14 -76.23 -42.41
CA PRO A 319 -12.84 -77.38 -42.97
C PRO A 319 -12.42 -77.59 -44.43
N LYS A 320 -12.26 -78.84 -44.88
CA LYS A 320 -11.84 -79.17 -46.26
C LYS A 320 -12.74 -78.58 -47.36
N ASN A 321 -13.95 -78.11 -47.01
CA ASN A 321 -14.92 -77.49 -47.91
C ASN A 321 -14.85 -75.95 -47.93
N PHE A 322 -13.92 -75.34 -47.21
CA PHE A 322 -13.74 -73.90 -47.23
C PHE A 322 -13.09 -73.50 -48.57
N SER A 323 -13.87 -72.90 -49.46
CA SER A 323 -13.42 -72.53 -50.81
C SER A 323 -12.48 -71.32 -50.85
N GLU A 324 -12.14 -70.81 -49.66
CA GLU A 324 -11.28 -69.65 -49.45
C GLU A 324 -9.86 -70.12 -49.16
N GLN A 325 -8.99 -69.72 -50.06
CA GLN A 325 -7.57 -69.97 -50.04
C GLN A 325 -6.94 -69.00 -49.04
N VAL A 326 -6.79 -69.44 -47.78
CA VAL A 326 -6.20 -68.65 -46.69
C VAL A 326 -4.78 -69.12 -46.41
N ILE A 327 -3.86 -68.17 -46.37
CA ILE A 327 -2.49 -68.38 -45.91
C ILE A 327 -2.36 -67.68 -44.56
N ALA A 328 -2.21 -68.46 -43.49
CA ALA A 328 -1.89 -67.96 -42.15
C ALA A 328 -0.37 -67.87 -41.99
N ILE A 329 0.12 -66.78 -41.40
CA ILE A 329 1.56 -66.55 -41.25
C ILE A 329 1.83 -65.98 -39.87
N THR A 330 2.76 -66.59 -39.12
CA THR A 330 3.19 -66.16 -37.79
C THR A 330 4.69 -65.90 -37.78
N PRO A 331 5.20 -64.85 -37.10
CA PRO A 331 6.63 -64.70 -36.86
C PRO A 331 7.19 -65.94 -36.12
N VAL A 332 8.47 -66.28 -36.37
CA VAL A 332 9.19 -67.37 -35.69
C VAL A 332 10.16 -66.84 -34.65
#